data_AF-A0A7J6G5P5-F1
#
_entry.id   AF-A0A7J6G5P5-F1
#
_cell.length_a   1.000
_cell.length_b   1.000
_cell.length_c   1.000
_cell.angle_alpha   90.00
_cell.angle_beta   90.00
_cell.angle_gamma   90.00
#
_symmetry.space_group_name_H-M   'P 1'
#
loop_
_entity.id
_entity.type
_entity.pdbx_description
1 polymer ?
#
loop_
_entity_poly.entity_id
_entity_poly.type
_entity_poly.pdbx_seq_one_letter_code
_entity_poly.pdbx_strand_id
1 'polypeptide(L)'
;ERKLLLDLSIARSRTAWEVSDRNALDLYEKGLHAARTRECMLELKELKSKTLRFISAVHLQMGEFESVIKCVKVLREGDNEDCHPSLPVLALKAWLGLRRFAEAEKELRGMVVNKGIPESVWVSSVEAYFQAAGTAVAETAKEVFLGLFISRSRRHQDPEPVDRFQRC
;
A
#
# COMPACT_ATOMS: atom_id res chain seq x y z
N GLU A 1 -28.88 10.30 20.85
CA GLU A 1 -28.48 11.62 20.29
C GLU A 1 -26.99 11.72 19.91
N ARG A 2 -26.01 11.44 20.79
CA ARG A 2 -24.57 11.59 20.45
C ARG A 2 -24.06 10.76 19.26
N LYS A 3 -24.60 9.55 19.07
CA LYS A 3 -24.27 8.68 17.92
C LYS A 3 -24.65 9.33 16.58
N LEU A 4 -25.84 9.93 16.51
CA LEU A 4 -26.34 10.61 15.31
C LEU A 4 -25.51 11.85 14.95
N LEU A 5 -25.01 12.58 15.95
CA LEU A 5 -24.13 13.74 15.72
C LEU A 5 -22.75 13.32 15.20
N LEU A 6 -22.21 12.20 15.70
CA LEU A 6 -20.96 11.64 15.20
C LEU A 6 -21.12 11.15 13.76
N ASP A 7 -22.16 10.36 13.48
CA ASP A 7 -22.47 9.86 12.14
C ASP A 7 -22.69 11.01 11.14
N LEU A 8 -23.36 12.08 11.57
CA LEU A 8 -23.55 13.29 10.76
C LEU A 8 -22.23 14.03 10.52
N SER A 9 -21.36 14.16 11.52
CA SER A 9 -20.05 14.79 11.36
C SER A 9 -19.14 13.98 10.43
N ILE A 10 -19.20 12.65 10.52
CA ILE A 10 -18.46 11.73 9.66
C ILE A 10 -18.98 11.82 8.23
N ALA A 11 -20.31 11.82 8.03
CA ALA A 11 -20.92 11.97 6.72
C ALA A 11 -20.57 13.32 6.07
N ARG A 12 -20.61 14.42 6.84
CA ARG A 12 -20.23 15.76 6.35
C ARG A 12 -18.75 15.82 6.00
N SER A 13 -17.89 15.31 6.85
CA SER A 13 -16.46 15.16 6.55
C SER A 13 -16.30 14.35 5.26
N ARG A 14 -16.93 13.18 5.13
CA ARG A 14 -16.84 12.35 3.93
C ARG A 14 -17.24 13.09 2.66
N THR A 15 -18.37 13.81 2.67
CA THR A 15 -18.79 14.61 1.51
C THR A 15 -17.83 15.77 1.20
N ALA A 16 -17.30 16.43 2.24
CA ALA A 16 -16.30 17.49 2.06
C ALA A 16 -14.99 16.93 1.49
N TRP A 17 -14.58 15.74 1.91
CA TRP A 17 -13.44 15.01 1.39
C TRP A 17 -13.67 14.54 -0.05
N GLU A 18 -14.84 14.01 -0.40
CA GLU A 18 -15.18 13.61 -1.79
C GLU A 18 -15.16 14.80 -2.76
N VAL A 19 -15.64 15.97 -2.33
CA VAL A 19 -15.57 17.21 -3.11
C VAL A 19 -14.12 17.69 -3.23
N SER A 20 -13.35 17.63 -2.14
CA SER A 20 -11.93 17.99 -2.13
C SER A 20 -11.09 17.06 -3.02
N ASP A 21 -11.39 15.77 -3.07
CA ASP A 21 -10.67 14.77 -3.88
C ASP A 21 -10.89 15.02 -5.37
N ARG A 22 -12.14 15.29 -5.78
CA ARG A 22 -12.44 15.70 -7.17
C ARG A 22 -11.73 16.98 -7.57
N ASN A 23 -11.75 17.99 -6.70
CA ASN A 23 -11.08 19.26 -6.97
C ASN A 23 -9.55 19.10 -7.00
N ALA A 24 -8.99 18.27 -6.13
CA ALA A 24 -7.55 17.98 -6.11
C ALA A 24 -7.09 17.26 -7.37
N LEU A 25 -7.88 16.30 -7.88
CA LEU A 25 -7.57 15.59 -9.12
C LEU A 25 -7.65 16.51 -10.34
N ASP A 26 -8.68 17.35 -10.44
CA ASP A 26 -8.81 18.36 -11.50
C ASP A 26 -7.64 19.36 -11.48
N LEU A 27 -7.24 19.84 -10.30
CA LEU A 27 -6.07 20.70 -10.14
C LEU A 27 -4.77 19.99 -10.54
N TYR A 28 -4.63 18.69 -10.23
CA TYR A 28 -3.50 17.89 -10.68
C TYR A 28 -3.47 17.77 -12.20
N GLU A 29 -4.59 17.47 -12.86
CA GLU A 29 -4.68 17.34 -14.31
C GLU A 29 -4.35 18.67 -15.01
N LYS A 30 -4.89 19.78 -14.49
CA LYS A 30 -4.56 21.13 -14.95
C LYS A 30 -3.08 21.44 -14.75
N GLY A 31 -2.52 21.11 -13.59
CA GLY A 31 -1.09 21.27 -13.29
C GLY A 31 -0.21 20.44 -14.23
N LEU A 32 -0.63 19.21 -14.56
CA LEU A 32 0.09 18.33 -15.47
C LEU A 32 0.08 18.89 -16.90
N HIS A 33 -1.04 19.43 -17.34
CA HIS A 33 -1.15 20.07 -18.65
C HIS A 33 -0.37 21.40 -18.73
N ALA A 34 -0.30 22.13 -17.62
CA ALA A 34 0.44 23.39 -17.51
C ALA A 34 1.97 23.20 -17.32
N ALA A 35 2.42 22.01 -16.94
CA ALA A 35 3.83 21.71 -16.70
C ALA A 35 4.63 21.84 -17.99
N ARG A 36 5.57 22.79 -18.03
CA ARG A 36 6.34 23.14 -19.24
C ARG A 36 7.58 22.28 -19.45
N THR A 37 8.02 21.55 -18.42
CA THR A 37 9.23 20.73 -18.44
C THR A 37 8.94 19.32 -17.96
N ARG A 38 9.78 18.38 -18.41
CA ARG A 38 9.71 16.99 -17.95
C ARG A 38 9.97 16.86 -16.44
N GLU A 39 10.84 17.70 -15.90
CA GLU A 39 11.13 17.78 -14.47
C GLU A 39 9.87 18.15 -13.67
N CYS A 40 9.18 19.25 -14.03
CA CYS A 40 7.94 19.64 -13.35
C CYS A 40 6.85 18.56 -13.45
N MET A 41 6.77 17.83 -14.57
CA MET A 41 5.85 16.69 -14.69
C MET A 41 6.19 15.56 -13.71
N LEU A 42 7.49 15.25 -13.53
CA LEU A 42 7.93 14.21 -12.59
C LEU A 42 7.68 14.63 -11.14
N GLU A 43 7.98 15.87 -10.77
CA GLU A 43 7.69 16.42 -9.43
C GLU A 43 6.19 16.36 -9.11
N LEU A 44 5.33 16.73 -10.07
CA LEU A 44 3.89 16.70 -9.88
C LEU A 44 3.36 15.26 -9.77
N LYS A 45 3.90 14.33 -10.57
CA LYS A 45 3.60 12.88 -10.44
C LYS A 45 4.03 12.34 -9.07
N GLU A 46 5.20 12.73 -8.57
CA GLU A 46 5.69 12.34 -7.26
C GLU A 46 4.82 12.90 -6.13
N LEU A 47 4.44 14.18 -6.21
CA LEU A 47 3.55 14.82 -5.25
C LEU A 47 2.18 14.15 -5.22
N LYS A 48 1.61 13.81 -6.39
CA LYS A 48 0.38 13.02 -6.48
C LYS A 48 0.52 11.67 -5.78
N SER A 49 1.63 10.95 -6.03
CA SER A 49 1.88 9.66 -5.39
C SER A 49 2.00 9.77 -3.86
N LYS A 50 2.71 10.78 -3.35
CA LYS A 50 2.81 11.07 -1.90
C LYS A 50 1.43 11.35 -1.31
N THR A 51 0.67 12.24 -1.94
CA THR A 51 -0.65 12.67 -1.46
C THR A 51 -1.66 11.52 -1.44
N LEU A 52 -1.75 10.74 -2.52
CA LEU A 52 -2.66 9.60 -2.61
C LEU A 52 -2.33 8.50 -1.57
N ARG A 53 -1.06 8.31 -1.21
CA ARG A 53 -0.68 7.38 -0.13
C ARG A 53 -1.20 7.85 1.24
N PHE A 54 -1.14 9.14 1.53
CA PHE A 54 -1.72 9.70 2.75
C PHE A 54 -3.24 9.58 2.76
N ILE A 55 -3.92 9.94 1.67
CA ILE A 55 -5.38 9.78 1.53
C ILE A 55 -5.78 8.32 1.74
N SER A 56 -5.08 7.39 1.10
CA SER A 56 -5.31 5.95 1.26
C SER A 56 -5.17 5.50 2.73
N ALA A 57 -4.17 6.02 3.45
CA ALA A 57 -4.00 5.73 4.88
C ALA A 57 -5.13 6.31 5.75
N VAL A 58 -5.68 7.48 5.40
CA VAL A 58 -6.84 8.07 6.07
C VAL A 58 -8.09 7.21 5.84
N HIS A 59 -8.39 6.84 4.59
CA HIS A 59 -9.50 5.92 4.29
C HIS A 59 -9.40 4.61 5.06
N LEU A 60 -8.18 4.07 5.20
CA LEU A 60 -7.96 2.85 5.95
C LEU A 60 -8.31 3.01 7.44
N GLN A 61 -7.95 4.13 8.06
CA GLN A 61 -8.30 4.43 9.46
C GLN A 61 -9.81 4.60 9.65
N MET A 62 -10.50 5.11 8.63
CA MET A 62 -11.95 5.28 8.64
C MET A 62 -12.73 3.99 8.32
N GLY A 63 -12.04 2.90 7.98
CA GLY A 63 -12.67 1.65 7.55
C GLY A 63 -13.29 1.71 6.14
N GLU A 64 -12.94 2.70 5.34
CA GLU A 64 -13.43 2.89 3.97
C GLU A 64 -12.58 2.08 2.98
N PHE A 65 -12.61 0.77 3.13
CA PHE A 65 -11.66 -0.14 2.47
C PHE A 65 -11.73 -0.11 0.93
N GLU A 66 -12.92 0.08 0.34
CA GLU A 66 -13.07 0.22 -1.11
C GLU A 66 -12.34 1.45 -1.65
N SER A 67 -12.36 2.56 -0.90
CA SER A 67 -11.65 3.79 -1.26
C SER A 67 -10.13 3.57 -1.18
N VAL A 68 -9.66 2.83 -0.18
CA VAL A 68 -8.24 2.41 -0.10
C VAL A 68 -7.82 1.65 -1.36
N ILE A 69 -8.62 0.67 -1.81
CA ILE A 69 -8.32 -0.12 -3.01
C ILE A 69 -8.31 0.75 -4.27
N LYS A 70 -9.22 1.72 -4.40
CA LYS A 70 -9.21 2.67 -5.52
C LYS A 70 -7.91 3.49 -5.55
N CYS A 71 -7.48 4.05 -4.41
CA CYS A 71 -6.22 4.78 -4.32
C CYS A 71 -5.03 3.89 -4.72
N VAL A 72 -4.98 2.64 -4.21
CA VAL A 72 -3.89 1.72 -4.54
C VAL A 72 -3.85 1.38 -6.03
N LYS A 73 -5.00 1.20 -6.69
CA LYS A 73 -5.05 0.97 -8.15
C LYS A 73 -4.46 2.15 -8.92
N VAL A 74 -4.91 3.37 -8.63
CA VAL A 74 -4.37 4.60 -9.25
C VAL A 74 -2.87 4.73 -9.00
N LEU A 75 -2.38 4.37 -7.81
CA LEU A 75 -0.96 4.39 -7.46
C LEU A 75 -0.13 3.32 -8.21
N ARG A 76 -0.74 2.21 -8.64
CA ARG A 76 -0.10 1.12 -9.38
C ARG A 76 -0.17 1.29 -10.90
N GLU A 77 -1.12 2.07 -11.40
CA GLU A 77 -1.32 2.32 -12.84
C GLU A 77 -0.30 3.32 -13.43
N GLY A 78 0.56 3.94 -12.63
CA GLY A 78 1.59 4.87 -13.13
C GLY A 78 2.84 4.18 -13.69
N ASP A 79 3.53 4.82 -14.63
CA ASP A 79 4.81 4.37 -15.24
C ASP A 79 6.01 4.23 -14.26
N ASN A 80 5.78 4.36 -12.96
CA ASN A 80 6.84 4.25 -11.97
C ASN A 80 7.00 2.78 -11.56
N GLU A 81 8.15 2.19 -11.92
CA GLU A 81 8.59 0.87 -11.43
C GLU A 81 8.66 0.79 -9.90
N ASP A 82 8.71 1.94 -9.21
CA ASP A 82 8.72 2.04 -7.76
C ASP A 82 7.32 1.88 -7.15
N CYS A 83 6.91 0.64 -6.95
CA CYS A 83 5.84 0.30 -6.02
C CYS A 83 6.33 0.53 -4.58
N HIS A 84 6.03 1.72 -4.04
CA HIS A 84 6.39 2.09 -2.67
C HIS A 84 5.95 0.98 -1.66
N PRO A 85 6.80 0.62 -0.68
CA PRO A 85 6.54 -0.45 0.29
C PRO A 85 5.19 -0.39 1.02
N SER A 86 4.61 0.82 1.15
CA SER A 86 3.31 1.02 1.77
C SER A 86 2.13 0.49 0.95
N LEU A 87 2.23 0.41 -0.38
CA LEU A 87 1.11 0.01 -1.24
C LEU A 87 0.59 -1.40 -0.96
N PRO A 88 1.43 -2.46 -0.92
CA PRO A 88 0.94 -3.79 -0.58
C PRO A 88 0.42 -3.88 0.86
N VAL A 89 0.97 -3.12 1.81
CA VAL A 89 0.47 -3.06 3.19
C VAL A 89 -0.94 -2.45 3.25
N LEU A 90 -1.16 -1.33 2.55
CA LEU A 90 -2.46 -0.68 2.45
C LEU A 90 -3.50 -1.59 1.78
N ALA A 91 -3.14 -2.22 0.66
CA ALA A 91 -4.00 -3.16 -0.06
C ALA A 91 -4.37 -4.36 0.81
N LEU A 92 -3.39 -4.98 1.47
CA LEU A 92 -3.60 -6.09 2.37
C LEU A 92 -4.63 -5.74 3.44
N LYS A 93 -4.40 -4.66 4.19
CA LYS A 93 -5.28 -4.26 5.28
C LYS A 93 -6.71 -3.95 4.79
N ALA A 94 -6.84 -3.35 3.61
CA ALA A 94 -8.14 -3.13 3.00
C ALA A 94 -8.84 -4.44 2.60
N TRP A 95 -8.13 -5.39 1.97
CA TRP A 95 -8.70 -6.69 1.61
C TRP A 95 -9.14 -7.49 2.83
N LEU A 96 -8.37 -7.45 3.93
CA LEU A 96 -8.76 -8.03 5.20
C LEU A 96 -10.04 -7.38 5.76
N GLY A 97 -10.13 -6.05 5.71
CA GLY A 97 -11.34 -5.31 6.10
C GLY A 97 -12.57 -5.71 5.28
N LEU A 98 -12.38 -6.02 3.99
CA LEU A 98 -13.42 -6.50 3.08
C LEU A 98 -13.68 -8.02 3.16
N ARG A 99 -12.98 -8.75 4.05
CA ARG A 99 -13.03 -10.22 4.15
C ARG A 99 -12.69 -10.95 2.84
N ARG A 100 -11.90 -10.30 1.98
CA ARG A 100 -11.40 -10.83 0.70
C ARG A 100 -10.03 -11.46 0.88
N PHE A 101 -10.01 -12.64 1.50
CA PHE A 101 -8.78 -13.27 1.97
C PHE A 101 -7.85 -13.74 0.83
N ALA A 102 -8.39 -14.14 -0.32
CA ALA A 102 -7.56 -14.57 -1.45
C ALA A 102 -6.69 -13.43 -2.01
N GLU A 103 -7.26 -12.23 -2.09
CA GLU A 103 -6.57 -11.02 -2.53
C GLU A 103 -5.58 -10.54 -1.48
N ALA A 104 -5.95 -10.60 -0.20
CA ALA A 104 -5.03 -10.32 0.91
C ALA A 104 -3.80 -11.24 0.87
N GLU A 105 -4.00 -12.54 0.65
CA GLU A 105 -2.92 -13.51 0.56
C GLU A 105 -2.01 -13.27 -0.66
N LYS A 106 -2.59 -12.83 -1.79
CA LYS A 106 -1.82 -12.41 -2.98
C LYS A 106 -0.89 -11.23 -2.65
N GLU A 107 -1.36 -10.24 -1.90
CA GLU A 107 -0.53 -9.12 -1.46
C GLU A 107 0.63 -9.59 -0.57
N LEU A 108 0.37 -10.47 0.41
CA LEU A 108 1.40 -11.03 1.29
C LEU A 108 2.51 -11.76 0.52
N ARG A 109 2.14 -12.58 -0.47
CA ARG A 109 3.11 -13.25 -1.34
C ARG A 109 3.98 -12.24 -2.10
N GLY A 110 3.35 -11.19 -2.64
CA GLY A 110 4.05 -10.09 -3.32
C GLY A 110 5.01 -9.32 -2.40
N MET A 111 4.70 -9.22 -1.11
CA MET A 111 5.58 -8.54 -0.15
C MET A 111 6.88 -9.29 0.12
N VAL A 112 6.89 -10.63 0.04
CA VAL A 112 8.10 -11.44 0.30
C VAL A 112 9.21 -11.14 -0.70
N VAL A 113 8.85 -10.89 -1.96
CA VAL A 113 9.81 -10.60 -3.03
C VAL A 113 10.26 -9.13 -3.05
N ASN A 114 9.55 -8.24 -2.36
CA ASN A 114 9.89 -6.82 -2.29
C ASN A 114 10.96 -6.56 -1.22
N LYS A 115 12.16 -6.16 -1.65
CA LYS A 115 13.29 -5.85 -0.75
C LYS A 115 13.08 -4.55 0.06
N GLY A 116 12.22 -3.65 -0.39
CA GLY A 116 11.95 -2.37 0.28
C GLY A 116 11.03 -2.47 1.50
N ILE A 117 10.41 -3.62 1.75
CA ILE A 117 9.53 -3.83 2.91
C ILE A 117 10.37 -4.36 4.08
N PRO A 118 10.43 -3.66 5.22
CA PRO A 118 11.10 -4.17 6.42
C PRO A 118 10.50 -5.49 6.90
N GLU A 119 11.32 -6.40 7.41
CA GLU A 119 10.89 -7.71 7.89
C GLU A 119 9.81 -7.61 8.97
N SER A 120 9.96 -6.68 9.92
CA SER A 120 8.99 -6.41 10.97
C SER A 120 7.60 -6.06 10.41
N VAL A 121 7.55 -5.23 9.36
CA VAL A 121 6.30 -4.84 8.69
C VAL A 121 5.66 -6.05 8.02
N TRP A 122 6.45 -6.92 7.41
CA TRP A 122 5.96 -8.15 6.81
C TRP A 122 5.42 -9.14 7.85
N VAL A 123 6.16 -9.38 8.94
CA VAL A 123 5.71 -10.26 10.04
C VAL A 123 4.39 -9.77 10.64
N SER A 124 4.28 -8.48 10.96
CA SER A 124 3.02 -7.90 11.48
C SER A 124 1.87 -8.01 10.48
N SER A 125 2.15 -7.99 9.18
CA SER A 125 1.16 -8.15 8.12
C SER A 125 0.64 -9.58 8.04
N VAL A 126 1.52 -10.57 8.20
CA VAL A 126 1.16 -11.99 8.28
C VAL A 126 0.31 -12.27 9.53
N GLU A 127 0.69 -11.70 10.68
CA GLU A 127 -0.08 -11.79 11.93
C GLU A 127 -1.50 -11.25 11.75
N ALA A 128 -1.64 -10.06 11.15
CA ALA A 128 -2.94 -9.44 10.89
C ALA A 128 -3.83 -10.31 9.98
N TYR A 129 -3.22 -10.98 8.98
CA TYR A 129 -3.95 -11.91 8.12
C TYR A 129 -4.50 -13.09 8.90
N PHE A 130 -3.68 -13.75 9.73
CA PHE A 130 -4.14 -14.89 10.52
C PHE A 130 -5.19 -14.51 11.56
N GLN A 131 -5.05 -13.34 12.20
CA GLN A 131 -6.07 -12.80 13.11
C GLN A 131 -7.41 -12.58 12.40
N ALA A 132 -7.40 -12.15 11.13
CA ALA A 132 -8.61 -11.85 10.38
C ALA A 132 -9.23 -13.07 9.69
N ALA A 133 -8.43 -14.02 9.17
CA ALA A 133 -8.89 -15.17 8.39
C ALA A 133 -9.34 -16.37 9.25
N GLY A 134 -8.92 -16.42 10.51
CA GLY A 134 -9.22 -17.54 11.41
C GLY A 134 -8.40 -18.81 11.11
N THR A 135 -8.43 -19.77 12.04
CA THR A 135 -7.55 -20.96 12.05
C THR A 135 -7.73 -21.88 10.85
N ALA A 136 -8.94 -22.01 10.29
CA ALA A 136 -9.20 -22.91 9.17
C ALA A 136 -8.51 -22.51 7.85
N VAL A 137 -8.28 -21.20 7.61
CA VAL A 137 -7.54 -20.69 6.45
C VAL A 137 -6.03 -20.57 6.77
N ALA A 138 -5.69 -20.51 8.06
CA ALA A 138 -4.34 -20.27 8.54
C ALA A 138 -3.37 -21.44 8.32
N GLU A 139 -3.88 -22.67 8.37
CA GLU A 139 -3.03 -23.85 8.46
C GLU A 139 -2.33 -24.18 7.12
N THR A 140 -2.93 -23.84 5.98
CA THR A 140 -2.29 -23.98 4.65
C THR A 140 -1.31 -22.84 4.34
N ALA A 141 -1.57 -21.64 4.87
CA ALA A 141 -0.75 -20.45 4.64
C ALA A 141 0.49 -20.39 5.56
N LYS A 142 0.42 -20.94 6.78
CA LYS A 142 1.53 -20.93 7.76
C LYS A 142 2.81 -21.53 7.20
N GLU A 143 2.75 -22.75 6.66
CA GLU A 143 3.94 -23.44 6.13
C GLU A 143 4.58 -22.68 4.97
N VAL A 144 3.74 -22.10 4.10
CA VAL A 144 4.21 -21.28 2.97
C VAL A 144 4.90 -20.01 3.47
N PHE A 145 4.33 -19.30 4.45
CA PHE A 145 4.92 -18.07 4.97
C PHE A 145 6.17 -18.34 5.83
N LEU A 146 6.21 -19.42 6.62
CA LEU A 146 7.42 -19.85 7.34
C LEU A 146 8.55 -20.23 6.38
N GLY A 147 8.26 -20.99 5.32
CA GLY A 147 9.22 -21.32 4.28
C GLY A 147 9.76 -20.08 3.55
N LEU A 148 8.89 -19.12 3.24
CA LEU A 148 9.26 -17.85 2.62
C LEU A 148 10.09 -16.95 3.54
N PHE A 149 9.80 -16.95 4.84
CA PHE A 149 10.59 -16.24 5.86
C PHE A 149 12.01 -16.77 5.94
N ILE A 150 12.18 -18.09 6.10
CA ILE A 150 13.50 -18.75 6.17
C ILE A 150 14.32 -18.44 4.89
N SER A 151 13.66 -18.47 3.73
CA SER A 151 14.28 -18.15 2.44
C SER A 151 14.70 -16.68 2.33
N ARG A 152 13.98 -15.77 2.99
CA ARG A 152 14.29 -14.33 3.03
C ARG A 152 15.43 -14.02 3.99
N SER A 153 15.45 -14.62 5.19
CA SER A 153 16.53 -14.44 6.16
C SER A 153 17.88 -14.94 5.64
N ARG A 154 17.90 -16.06 4.88
CA ARG A 154 19.13 -16.56 4.24
C ARG A 154 19.69 -15.58 3.19
N ARG A 155 18.84 -14.96 2.37
CA ARG A 155 19.26 -13.95 1.38
C ARG A 155 19.83 -12.67 2.00
N HIS A 156 19.57 -12.40 3.27
CA HIS A 156 20.14 -11.25 3.97
C HIS A 156 21.54 -11.52 4.54
N GLN A 157 21.99 -12.79 4.53
CA GLN A 157 23.27 -13.25 5.08
C GLN A 157 24.33 -13.54 4.00
N ASP A 158 23.99 -13.52 2.72
CA ASP A 158 24.97 -13.58 1.63
C ASP A 158 25.50 -12.15 1.38
N PRO A 159 26.77 -11.85 1.69
CA PRO A 159 27.38 -10.60 1.26
C PRO A 159 27.49 -10.61 -0.26
N GLU A 160 27.08 -9.51 -0.91
CA GLU A 160 27.38 -9.26 -2.32
C GLU A 160 28.86 -9.56 -2.59
N PRO A 161 29.22 -10.27 -3.68
CA PRO A 161 30.61 -10.47 -4.03
C PRO A 161 31.22 -9.09 -4.25
N VAL A 162 32.14 -8.70 -3.37
CA VAL A 162 32.98 -7.52 -3.58
C VAL A 162 33.77 -7.80 -4.85
N ASP A 163 33.36 -7.18 -5.96
CA ASP A 163 34.10 -7.17 -7.21
C ASP A 163 35.50 -6.63 -6.91
N ARG A 164 36.44 -7.56 -6.73
CA ARG A 164 37.87 -7.27 -6.70
C ARG A 164 38.31 -7.00 -8.14
N PHE A 165 37.83 -5.91 -8.71
CA PHE A 165 38.47 -5.26 -9.85
C PHE A 165 39.43 -4.20 -9.32
N GLN A 166 40.54 -4.65 -8.73
CA GLN A 166 41.76 -3.87 -8.77
C GLN A 166 42.43 -4.15 -10.12
N ARG A 167 42.33 -3.14 -10.99
CA ARG A 167 43.15 -2.99 -12.19
C ARG A 167 44.60 -2.65 -11.79
N CYS A 168 45.50 -3.08 -12.68
CA CYS A 168 46.93 -2.76 -12.79
C CYS A 168 47.88 -3.57 -11.91
#